data_AF-A0A538F341-F1
#
_entry.id   AF-A0A538F341-F1
#
_cell.length_a   1.000
_cell.length_b   1.000
_cell.length_c   1.000
_cell.angle_alpha   90.00
_cell.angle_beta   90.00
_cell.angle_gamma   90.00
#
_symmetry.space_group_name_H-M   'P 1'
#
loop_
_entity.id
_entity.type
_entity.pdbx_description
1 polymer ?
#
loop_
_entity_poly.entity_id
_entity_poly.type
_entity_poly.pdbx_seq_one_letter_code
_entity_poly.pdbx_strand_id
1 'polypeptide(L)'
;MSGVRLLVGTRKGAFILTSDGTRDDWDVQGPLFAGWEIYHLNGSPADPDRLYASQSTGWHGQVVQRSDDGGKTWEPVGNEFTYDGVPGTHQWYDGTQHPWEFARVWHLEPSLTDPDTVFAGVEDAALFRSTDGGQTWQELSGLRDHPTGEQWQPGAGGLCLHSILIHPDDPQRMVVAISAAGVFRTDDGGETWRPSNRGLRSRELPDEEREVGHCVHRLAMNPSRPDTLFMQKHWHVMRSDDGGESWDKVSGNLPSDFGFPIEVHAHEPDTVYVVPIESDSEHVPPEGKLRVYRSRTGGNEWEALTNGLPQEHCYVNVLRDAMSVDSLDPGGVYFGTTGGQVYASSDGGDGWTAIVHDLPAVLSIEAQTLA
;
A
#
# COMPACT_ATOMS: atom_id res chain seq x y z
N MET A 1 11.97 9.10 23.95
CA MET A 1 13.24 8.92 23.22
C MET A 1 12.75 8.48 21.88
N SER A 2 13.07 9.24 20.82
CA SER A 2 12.52 8.92 19.51
C SER A 2 12.98 7.54 19.07
N GLY A 3 12.13 6.85 18.32
CA GLY A 3 12.41 5.52 17.79
C GLY A 3 11.55 5.19 16.60
N VAL A 4 11.78 4.02 16.02
CA VAL A 4 10.99 3.51 14.89
C VAL A 4 10.44 2.14 15.23
N ARG A 5 9.19 1.91 14.83
CA ARG A 5 8.57 0.59 14.80
C ARG A 5 8.17 0.26 13.37
N LEU A 6 8.58 -0.90 12.87
CA LEU A 6 8.12 -1.46 11.61
C LEU A 6 7.11 -2.57 11.91
N LEU A 7 5.94 -2.48 11.30
CA LEU A 7 4.89 -3.50 11.33
C LEU A 7 5.00 -4.32 10.04
N VAL A 8 5.40 -5.58 10.15
CA VAL A 8 5.73 -6.42 8.98
C VAL A 8 4.72 -7.54 8.85
N GLY A 9 3.90 -7.48 7.79
CA GLY A 9 2.95 -8.53 7.43
C GLY A 9 3.60 -9.56 6.51
N THR A 10 3.38 -10.85 6.75
CA THR A 10 3.96 -11.92 5.94
C THR A 10 2.93 -13.00 5.62
N ARG A 11 3.30 -13.90 4.70
CA ARG A 11 2.52 -15.10 4.38
C ARG A 11 2.32 -16.08 5.55
N LYS A 12 3.05 -15.95 6.68
CA LYS A 12 2.92 -16.89 7.82
C LYS A 12 3.04 -16.23 9.19
N GLY A 13 2.52 -15.02 9.32
CA GLY A 13 2.43 -14.28 10.58
C GLY A 13 2.85 -12.83 10.42
N ALA A 14 2.83 -12.10 11.52
CA ALA A 14 3.32 -10.74 11.60
C ALA A 14 4.56 -10.64 12.48
N PHE A 15 5.34 -9.60 12.25
CA PHE A 15 6.51 -9.26 13.06
C PHE A 15 6.48 -7.77 13.37
N ILE A 16 6.93 -7.41 14.56
CA ILE A 16 7.13 -6.01 14.96
C ILE A 16 8.63 -5.83 15.18
N LEU A 17 9.25 -4.95 14.41
CA LEU A 17 10.67 -4.65 14.52
C LEU A 17 10.80 -3.26 15.12
N THR A 18 11.58 -3.11 16.19
CA THR A 18 11.75 -1.81 16.85
C THR A 18 13.20 -1.41 16.97
N SER A 19 13.46 -0.12 16.83
CA SER A 19 14.77 0.47 17.05
C SER A 19 14.62 1.85 17.69
N ASP A 20 15.69 2.35 18.31
CA ASP A 20 15.74 3.73 18.78
C ASP A 20 16.01 4.70 17.60
N GLY A 21 16.22 5.97 17.92
CA GLY A 21 16.41 7.01 16.90
C GLY A 21 17.66 6.84 16.03
N THR A 22 18.65 6.03 16.44
CA THR A 22 19.83 5.79 15.59
C THR A 22 19.54 4.78 14.49
N ARG A 23 18.58 3.87 14.72
CA ARG A 23 18.18 2.81 13.79
C ARG A 23 19.29 1.79 13.48
N ASP A 24 20.27 1.67 14.37
CA ASP A 24 21.43 0.77 14.20
C ASP A 24 21.12 -0.67 14.66
N ASP A 25 20.46 -0.81 15.81
CA ASP A 25 20.13 -2.09 16.44
C ASP A 25 18.61 -2.31 16.46
N TRP A 26 18.16 -3.50 16.05
CA TRP A 26 16.75 -3.83 15.90
C TRP A 26 16.34 -5.01 16.79
N ASP A 27 15.31 -4.82 17.61
CA ASP A 27 14.62 -5.92 18.30
C ASP A 27 13.51 -6.46 17.40
N VAL A 28 13.40 -7.79 17.30
CA VAL A 28 12.45 -8.47 16.41
C VAL A 28 11.46 -9.29 17.26
N GLN A 29 10.23 -8.83 17.34
CA GLN A 29 9.14 -9.53 18.01
C GLN A 29 8.31 -10.34 17.01
N GLY A 30 8.15 -11.64 17.26
CA GLY A 30 7.29 -12.53 16.49
C GLY A 30 7.75 -14.00 16.48
N PRO A 31 7.10 -14.86 15.68
CA PRO A 31 5.93 -14.56 14.86
C PRO A 31 4.69 -14.32 15.72
N LEU A 32 4.00 -13.19 15.47
CA LEU A 32 2.62 -12.98 15.89
C LEU A 32 1.70 -13.73 14.91
N PHE A 33 0.61 -14.31 15.41
CA PHE A 33 -0.37 -15.01 14.57
C PHE A 33 0.24 -16.10 13.68
N ALA A 34 1.15 -16.90 14.23
CA ALA A 34 1.91 -17.88 13.49
C ALA A 34 1.03 -18.76 12.58
N GLY A 35 1.37 -18.82 11.29
CA GLY A 35 0.65 -19.61 10.28
C GLY A 35 -0.52 -18.91 9.59
N TRP A 36 -0.89 -17.69 10.01
CA TRP A 36 -1.86 -16.85 9.29
C TRP A 36 -1.18 -15.99 8.23
N GLU A 37 -1.84 -15.75 7.10
CA GLU A 37 -1.39 -14.70 6.19
C GLU A 37 -1.82 -13.36 6.76
N ILE A 38 -0.88 -12.41 6.83
CA ILE A 38 -1.15 -11.05 7.30
C ILE A 38 -0.94 -10.11 6.13
N TYR A 39 -2.05 -9.71 5.51
CA TYR A 39 -2.02 -8.85 4.32
C TYR A 39 -1.48 -7.48 4.65
N HIS A 40 -1.97 -6.89 5.73
CA HIS A 40 -1.57 -5.56 6.17
C HIS A 40 -1.61 -5.44 7.69
N LEU A 41 -0.64 -4.73 8.24
CA LEU A 41 -0.67 -4.21 9.61
C LEU A 41 -0.42 -2.72 9.54
N ASN A 42 -1.20 -1.94 10.26
CA ASN A 42 -1.00 -0.50 10.33
C ASN A 42 -1.29 0.00 11.75
N GLY A 43 -0.66 1.12 12.11
CA GLY A 43 -0.84 1.75 13.41
C GLY A 43 -1.41 3.15 13.26
N SER A 44 -2.28 3.55 14.18
CA SER A 44 -2.87 4.88 14.13
C SER A 44 -1.80 5.96 14.36
N PRO A 45 -1.72 6.99 13.50
CA PRO A 45 -0.89 8.16 13.79
C PRO A 45 -1.49 9.02 14.92
N ALA A 46 -2.79 8.91 15.19
CA ALA A 46 -3.46 9.63 16.28
C ALA A 46 -3.23 9.00 17.66
N ASP A 47 -2.99 7.68 17.70
CA ASP A 47 -2.55 6.94 18.89
C ASP A 47 -1.60 5.81 18.47
N PRO A 48 -0.27 5.97 18.66
CA PRO A 48 0.70 4.98 18.24
C PRO A 48 0.49 3.60 18.87
N ASP A 49 -0.16 3.49 20.04
CA ASP A 49 -0.41 2.18 20.65
C ASP A 49 -1.57 1.43 20.02
N ARG A 50 -2.40 2.10 19.22
CA ARG A 50 -3.49 1.50 18.45
C ARG A 50 -2.97 0.89 17.15
N LEU A 51 -2.97 -0.45 17.07
CA LEU A 51 -2.58 -1.18 15.86
C LEU A 51 -3.72 -2.06 15.36
N TYR A 52 -3.78 -2.27 14.04
CA TYR A 52 -4.69 -3.19 13.40
C TYR A 52 -3.92 -4.21 12.55
N ALA A 53 -4.46 -5.42 12.43
CA ALA A 53 -3.89 -6.44 11.55
C ALA A 53 -5.00 -7.17 10.78
N SER A 54 -4.81 -7.28 9.46
CA SER A 54 -5.67 -8.07 8.57
C SER A 54 -5.15 -9.50 8.47
N GLN A 55 -5.75 -10.42 9.22
CA GLN A 55 -5.47 -11.86 9.11
C GLN A 55 -6.39 -12.51 8.08
N SER A 56 -5.83 -13.41 7.27
CA SER A 56 -6.64 -14.23 6.37
C SER A 56 -6.06 -15.64 6.23
N THR A 57 -6.95 -16.63 6.14
CA THR A 57 -6.60 -17.99 5.71
C THR A 57 -7.73 -18.59 4.89
N GLY A 58 -7.41 -19.52 3.99
CA GLY A 58 -8.44 -20.24 3.22
C GLY A 58 -9.40 -21.10 4.05
N TRP A 59 -9.10 -21.38 5.33
CA TRP A 59 -9.98 -22.17 6.21
C TRP A 59 -10.86 -21.30 7.12
N HIS A 60 -10.29 -20.24 7.70
CA HIS A 60 -11.02 -19.39 8.66
C HIS A 60 -11.54 -18.09 8.04
N GLY A 61 -11.18 -17.78 6.80
CA GLY A 61 -11.50 -16.51 6.15
C GLY A 61 -10.73 -15.35 6.77
N GLN A 62 -11.30 -14.15 6.65
CA GLN A 62 -10.80 -12.92 7.26
C GLN A 62 -10.97 -12.93 8.79
N VAL A 63 -10.00 -12.39 9.52
CA VAL A 63 -10.14 -11.93 10.91
C VAL A 63 -9.41 -10.58 11.05
N VAL A 64 -10.06 -9.57 11.63
CA VAL A 64 -9.38 -8.33 12.01
C VAL A 64 -8.94 -8.43 13.47
N GLN A 65 -7.68 -8.12 13.75
CA GLN A 65 -7.17 -7.96 15.10
C GLN A 65 -6.89 -6.51 15.41
N ARG A 66 -6.95 -6.18 16.70
CA ARG A 66 -6.54 -4.90 17.24
C ARG A 66 -5.59 -5.08 18.41
N SER A 67 -4.64 -4.17 18.54
CA SER A 67 -3.82 -3.96 19.74
C SER A 67 -4.01 -2.54 20.23
N ASP A 68 -4.07 -2.38 21.55
CA ASP A 68 -4.18 -1.08 22.23
C ASP A 68 -2.97 -0.80 23.13
N ASP A 69 -1.89 -1.57 22.97
CA ASP A 69 -0.67 -1.49 23.78
C ASP A 69 0.62 -1.59 22.95
N GLY A 70 0.51 -1.18 21.68
CA GLY A 70 1.62 -1.11 20.74
C GLY A 70 2.08 -2.46 20.23
N GLY A 71 1.21 -3.48 20.27
CA GLY A 71 1.44 -4.81 19.71
C GLY A 71 1.86 -5.87 20.71
N LYS A 72 1.77 -5.60 22.03
CA LYS A 72 2.11 -6.56 23.09
C LYS A 72 0.97 -7.58 23.28
N THR A 73 -0.27 -7.11 23.22
CA THR A 73 -1.47 -7.94 23.26
C THR A 73 -2.39 -7.62 22.08
N TRP A 74 -3.14 -8.62 21.66
CA TRP A 74 -4.02 -8.54 20.49
C TRP A 74 -5.35 -9.23 20.79
N GLU A 75 -6.43 -8.66 20.30
CA GLU A 75 -7.77 -9.23 20.37
C GLU A 75 -8.50 -9.13 19.03
N PRO A 76 -9.35 -10.11 18.68
CA PRO A 76 -10.20 -10.01 17.50
C PRO A 76 -11.27 -8.94 17.72
N VAL A 77 -11.53 -8.15 16.68
CA VAL A 77 -12.59 -7.14 16.66
C VAL A 77 -13.65 -7.51 15.60
N GLY A 78 -14.53 -6.56 15.26
CA GLY A 78 -15.56 -6.72 14.25
C GLY A 78 -14.99 -7.26 12.93
N ASN A 79 -15.73 -8.18 12.33
CA ASN A 79 -15.31 -8.91 11.13
C ASN A 79 -16.45 -9.11 10.12
N GLU A 80 -17.53 -8.34 10.27
CA GLU A 80 -18.68 -8.38 9.38
C GLU A 80 -18.54 -7.29 8.32
N PHE A 81 -18.00 -7.66 7.15
CA PHE A 81 -17.87 -6.79 5.98
C PHE A 81 -19.05 -7.01 5.03
N THR A 82 -20.23 -6.57 5.45
CA THR A 82 -21.47 -6.73 4.67
C THR A 82 -21.63 -5.59 3.68
N TYR A 83 -21.79 -5.90 2.40
CA TYR A 83 -22.15 -4.91 1.39
C TYR A 83 -23.58 -4.40 1.61
N ASP A 84 -23.76 -3.09 1.51
CA ASP A 84 -25.05 -2.41 1.59
C ASP A 84 -25.95 -2.82 0.42
N GLY A 85 -27.19 -3.19 0.73
CA GLY A 85 -28.20 -3.51 -0.26
C GLY A 85 -27.94 -4.84 -0.98
N VAL A 86 -28.24 -4.87 -2.28
CA VAL A 86 -27.97 -6.04 -3.13
C VAL A 86 -26.66 -5.76 -3.87
N PRO A 87 -25.58 -6.53 -3.64
CA PRO A 87 -24.24 -6.15 -4.10
C PRO A 87 -24.12 -5.89 -5.61
N GLY A 88 -24.91 -6.60 -6.43
CA GLY A 88 -24.87 -6.51 -7.89
C GLY A 88 -23.77 -7.41 -8.47
N THR A 89 -23.21 -7.01 -9.61
CA THR A 89 -22.14 -7.75 -10.29
C THR A 89 -21.03 -6.83 -10.82
N HIS A 90 -19.87 -7.41 -11.11
CA HIS A 90 -18.79 -6.80 -11.88
C HIS A 90 -18.29 -7.76 -12.97
N GLN A 91 -17.44 -7.27 -13.87
CA GLN A 91 -16.90 -8.10 -14.94
C GLN A 91 -15.74 -8.98 -14.45
N TRP A 92 -15.62 -10.14 -15.06
CA TRP A 92 -14.46 -11.00 -14.96
C TRP A 92 -13.58 -10.88 -16.21
N TYR A 93 -12.38 -11.47 -16.19
CA TYR A 93 -11.42 -11.38 -17.29
C TYR A 93 -11.93 -11.94 -18.63
N ASP A 94 -12.97 -12.78 -18.61
CA ASP A 94 -13.62 -13.35 -19.79
C ASP A 94 -14.82 -12.53 -20.29
N GLY A 95 -15.10 -11.39 -19.63
CA GLY A 95 -16.20 -10.49 -19.93
C GLY A 95 -17.55 -10.91 -19.35
N THR A 96 -17.63 -12.02 -18.61
CA THR A 96 -18.86 -12.44 -17.91
C THR A 96 -19.08 -11.63 -16.63
N GLN A 97 -20.33 -11.56 -16.17
CA GLN A 97 -20.70 -10.86 -14.93
C GLN A 97 -20.66 -11.84 -13.75
N HIS A 98 -19.98 -11.43 -12.69
CA HIS A 98 -19.83 -12.17 -11.44
C HIS A 98 -20.34 -11.34 -10.26
N PRO A 99 -20.94 -11.96 -9.23
CA PRO A 99 -21.36 -11.24 -8.04
C PRO A 99 -20.18 -10.54 -7.37
N TRP A 100 -20.43 -9.38 -6.77
CA TRP A 100 -19.49 -8.82 -5.80
C TRP A 100 -19.41 -9.73 -4.59
N GLU A 101 -18.21 -10.17 -4.23
CA GLU A 101 -17.99 -11.06 -3.09
C GLU A 101 -16.87 -10.53 -2.21
N PHE A 102 -17.14 -10.46 -0.91
CA PHE A 102 -16.08 -10.19 0.06
C PHE A 102 -15.19 -11.43 0.19
N ALA A 103 -13.89 -11.24 -0.04
CA ALA A 103 -12.86 -12.25 0.09
C ALA A 103 -11.93 -11.96 1.29
N ARG A 104 -11.43 -10.73 1.42
CA ARG A 104 -10.48 -10.33 2.46
C ARG A 104 -10.33 -8.81 2.57
N VAL A 105 -9.82 -8.36 3.71
CA VAL A 105 -9.30 -7.00 3.90
C VAL A 105 -7.87 -6.97 3.37
N TRP A 106 -7.64 -6.16 2.34
CA TRP A 106 -6.34 -6.01 1.70
C TRP A 106 -5.47 -4.95 2.37
N HIS A 107 -6.07 -3.80 2.72
CA HIS A 107 -5.37 -2.64 3.26
C HIS A 107 -6.16 -2.03 4.42
N LEU A 108 -5.46 -1.57 5.46
CA LEU A 108 -6.02 -0.88 6.61
C LEU A 108 -5.41 0.52 6.71
N GLU A 109 -6.25 1.55 6.72
CA GLU A 109 -5.82 2.94 6.79
C GLU A 109 -6.48 3.63 8.01
N PRO A 110 -5.76 3.73 9.15
CA PRO A 110 -6.22 4.50 10.29
C PRO A 110 -6.38 5.99 9.96
N SER A 111 -7.34 6.64 10.60
CA SER A 111 -7.52 8.09 10.50
C SER A 111 -6.30 8.84 11.03
N LEU A 112 -6.00 9.97 10.40
CA LEU A 112 -4.91 10.87 10.77
C LEU A 112 -5.12 11.56 12.13
N THR A 113 -6.38 11.66 12.58
CA THR A 113 -6.74 12.51 13.74
C THR A 113 -7.63 11.82 14.77
N ASP A 114 -8.12 10.62 14.49
CA ASP A 114 -9.03 9.89 15.37
C ASP A 114 -8.57 8.43 15.51
N PRO A 115 -8.13 7.99 16.70
CA PRO A 115 -7.58 6.66 16.87
C PRO A 115 -8.60 5.53 16.71
N ASP A 116 -9.91 5.81 16.80
CA ASP A 116 -10.96 4.80 16.66
C ASP A 116 -11.57 4.77 15.25
N THR A 117 -11.21 5.72 14.36
CA THR A 117 -11.61 5.69 12.95
C THR A 117 -10.54 4.97 12.11
N VAL A 118 -10.96 3.95 11.36
CA VAL A 118 -10.11 3.20 10.42
C VAL A 118 -10.89 2.81 9.17
N PHE A 119 -10.24 2.87 8.02
CA PHE A 119 -10.78 2.44 6.74
C PHE A 119 -10.18 1.08 6.35
N ALA A 120 -10.97 0.24 5.70
CA ALA A 120 -10.56 -1.04 5.17
C ALA A 120 -10.82 -1.10 3.67
N GLY A 121 -9.76 -1.24 2.88
CA GLY A 121 -9.82 -1.61 1.47
C GLY A 121 -9.94 -3.11 1.35
N VAL A 122 -10.95 -3.60 0.62
CA VAL A 122 -11.24 -5.03 0.51
C VAL A 122 -11.16 -5.53 -0.93
N GLU A 123 -11.13 -6.85 -1.05
CA GLU A 123 -11.42 -7.59 -2.27
C GLU A 123 -12.82 -8.20 -2.10
N ASP A 124 -13.81 -7.94 -2.96
CA ASP A 124 -13.75 -7.17 -4.21
C ASP A 124 -14.07 -5.66 -4.05
N ALA A 125 -13.14 -4.81 -4.49
CA ALA A 125 -13.15 -3.34 -4.71
C ALA A 125 -13.93 -2.40 -3.77
N ALA A 126 -14.31 -2.83 -2.57
CA ALA A 126 -15.11 -1.99 -1.68
C ALA A 126 -14.26 -1.29 -0.62
N LEU A 127 -14.82 -0.22 -0.08
CA LEU A 127 -14.26 0.56 1.02
C LEU A 127 -15.20 0.45 2.21
N PHE A 128 -14.66 0.05 3.36
CA PHE A 128 -15.38 0.04 4.62
C PHE A 128 -14.77 1.05 5.59
N ARG A 129 -15.58 1.53 6.52
CA ARG A 129 -15.17 2.41 7.60
C ARG A 129 -15.66 1.85 8.93
N SER A 130 -14.79 1.92 9.92
CA SER A 130 -15.13 1.79 11.34
C SER A 130 -14.88 3.13 12.04
N THR A 131 -15.68 3.44 13.06
CA THR A 131 -15.51 4.60 13.94
C THR A 131 -15.51 4.21 15.42
N ASP A 132 -15.32 2.93 15.71
CA ASP A 132 -15.38 2.35 17.05
C ASP A 132 -14.18 1.41 17.29
N GLY A 133 -13.06 1.69 16.63
CA GLY A 133 -11.83 0.94 16.77
C GLY A 133 -11.91 -0.45 16.15
N GLY A 134 -12.60 -0.59 15.00
CA GLY A 134 -12.74 -1.84 14.25
C GLY A 134 -13.83 -2.78 14.78
N GLN A 135 -14.66 -2.37 15.73
CA GLN A 135 -15.68 -3.24 16.33
C GLN A 135 -16.89 -3.44 15.43
N THR A 136 -17.23 -2.43 14.63
CA THR A 136 -18.23 -2.51 13.56
C THR A 136 -17.70 -1.87 12.30
N TRP A 137 -18.14 -2.39 11.15
CA TRP A 137 -17.73 -1.93 9.82
C TRP A 137 -18.96 -1.57 9.00
N GLN A 138 -18.94 -0.38 8.41
CA GLN A 138 -19.97 0.12 7.50
C GLN A 138 -19.36 0.30 6.12
N GLU A 139 -20.02 -0.21 5.08
CA GLU A 139 -19.59 0.03 3.70
C GLU A 139 -19.79 1.51 3.35
N LEU A 140 -18.81 2.09 2.65
CA LEU A 140 -18.95 3.34 1.90
C LEU A 140 -19.37 2.99 0.47
N SER A 141 -20.63 2.59 0.33
CA SER A 141 -21.21 1.97 -0.88
C SER A 141 -21.16 2.85 -2.13
N GLY A 142 -21.02 4.18 -1.98
CA GLY A 142 -20.90 5.11 -3.10
C GLY A 142 -19.78 4.77 -4.09
N LEU A 143 -18.73 4.06 -3.65
CA LEU A 143 -17.66 3.60 -4.55
C LEU A 143 -18.14 2.42 -5.40
N ARG A 144 -18.69 1.37 -4.80
CA ARG A 144 -19.19 0.18 -5.51
C ARG A 144 -20.37 0.52 -6.41
N ASP A 145 -21.27 1.38 -5.94
CA ASP A 145 -22.46 1.83 -6.66
C ASP A 145 -22.14 2.85 -7.77
N HIS A 146 -20.86 3.20 -7.96
CA HIS A 146 -20.43 4.05 -9.06
C HIS A 146 -20.87 3.44 -10.41
N PRO A 147 -21.36 4.23 -11.39
CA PRO A 147 -21.91 3.71 -12.65
C PRO A 147 -20.96 2.86 -13.51
N THR A 148 -19.66 2.89 -13.21
CA THR A 148 -18.65 2.07 -13.88
C THR A 148 -18.35 0.75 -13.17
N GLY A 149 -18.90 0.50 -11.97
CA GLY A 149 -18.58 -0.67 -11.14
C GLY A 149 -18.77 -1.99 -11.88
N GLU A 150 -19.86 -2.12 -12.64
CA GLU A 150 -20.15 -3.29 -13.48
C GLU A 150 -19.13 -3.55 -14.60
N GLN A 151 -18.21 -2.62 -14.85
CA GLN A 151 -17.16 -2.70 -15.87
C GLN A 151 -15.78 -3.02 -15.28
N TRP A 152 -15.64 -3.04 -13.95
CA TRP A 152 -14.37 -3.32 -13.29
C TRP A 152 -14.04 -4.79 -13.40
N GLN A 153 -12.74 -5.07 -13.58
CA GLN A 153 -12.23 -6.42 -13.82
C GLN A 153 -11.02 -6.69 -12.92
N PRO A 154 -10.92 -7.87 -12.31
CA PRO A 154 -9.75 -8.21 -11.51
C PRO A 154 -8.48 -8.24 -12.37
N GLY A 155 -7.36 -7.83 -11.79
CA GLY A 155 -6.04 -8.18 -12.31
C GLY A 155 -5.62 -9.58 -11.83
N ALA A 156 -4.39 -10.00 -12.17
CA ALA A 156 -3.83 -11.25 -11.65
C ALA A 156 -3.76 -11.32 -10.11
N GLY A 157 -3.75 -10.16 -9.45
CA GLY A 157 -3.75 -10.04 -7.99
C GLY A 157 -5.14 -10.03 -7.33
N GLY A 158 -6.22 -10.18 -8.09
CA GLY A 158 -7.60 -9.97 -7.62
C GLY A 158 -8.10 -8.56 -7.91
N LEU A 159 -9.35 -8.25 -7.52
CA LEU A 159 -9.95 -6.93 -7.62
C LEU A 159 -9.83 -6.19 -6.27
N CYS A 160 -8.60 -5.85 -5.87
CA CYS A 160 -8.32 -5.33 -4.53
C CYS A 160 -8.22 -3.80 -4.48
N LEU A 161 -8.88 -3.20 -3.47
CA LEU A 161 -8.65 -1.82 -3.05
C LEU A 161 -7.46 -1.80 -2.08
N HIS A 162 -6.35 -1.21 -2.50
CA HIS A 162 -5.06 -1.32 -1.80
C HIS A 162 -4.44 0.01 -1.38
N SER A 163 -4.82 1.14 -1.99
CA SER A 163 -4.35 2.46 -1.57
C SER A 163 -5.53 3.29 -1.09
N ILE A 164 -5.39 3.89 0.08
CA ILE A 164 -6.34 4.86 0.65
C ILE A 164 -5.52 6.05 1.13
N LEU A 165 -5.60 7.17 0.42
CA LEU A 165 -4.93 8.41 0.79
C LEU A 165 -5.96 9.38 1.35
N ILE A 166 -5.86 9.69 2.64
CA ILE A 166 -6.70 10.67 3.33
C ILE A 166 -6.02 12.03 3.25
N HIS A 167 -6.71 13.06 2.76
CA HIS A 167 -6.13 14.40 2.69
C HIS A 167 -5.90 14.94 4.13
N PRO A 168 -4.69 15.44 4.44
CA PRO A 168 -4.30 15.79 5.82
C PRO A 168 -5.10 16.95 6.42
N ASP A 169 -5.50 17.92 5.59
CA ASP A 169 -6.26 19.09 6.05
C ASP A 169 -7.79 18.93 5.92
N ASP A 170 -8.26 17.87 5.25
CA ASP A 170 -9.68 17.67 4.98
C ASP A 170 -10.01 16.18 4.84
N PRO A 171 -10.39 15.48 5.92
CA PRO A 171 -10.65 14.05 5.89
C PRO A 171 -11.89 13.66 5.06
N GLN A 172 -12.67 14.62 4.53
CA GLN A 172 -13.71 14.32 3.54
C GLN A 172 -13.14 14.09 2.14
N ARG A 173 -11.90 14.55 1.89
CA ARG A 173 -11.20 14.31 0.62
C ARG A 173 -10.34 13.06 0.75
N MET A 174 -10.61 12.08 -0.11
CA MET A 174 -9.81 10.86 -0.19
C MET A 174 -9.54 10.48 -1.64
N VAL A 175 -8.38 9.85 -1.87
CA VAL A 175 -8.03 9.23 -3.15
C VAL A 175 -7.77 7.75 -2.89
N VAL A 176 -8.43 6.87 -3.63
CA VAL A 176 -8.29 5.41 -3.52
C VAL A 176 -7.85 4.80 -4.83
N ALA A 177 -7.12 3.67 -4.75
CA ALA A 177 -6.73 2.91 -5.93
C ALA A 177 -7.16 1.44 -5.84
N ILE A 178 -7.64 0.93 -6.97
CA ILE A 178 -8.10 -0.44 -7.15
C ILE A 178 -7.35 -1.09 -8.33
N SER A 179 -6.78 -2.27 -8.09
CA SER A 179 -6.23 -3.14 -9.13
C SER A 179 -7.32 -4.14 -9.56
N ALA A 180 -7.92 -4.11 -10.75
CA ALA A 180 -7.78 -3.14 -11.83
C ALA A 180 -9.13 -2.43 -12.11
N ALA A 181 -9.29 -1.25 -11.52
CA ALA A 181 -10.34 -0.29 -11.88
C ALA A 181 -9.77 1.12 -12.07
N GLY A 182 -8.64 1.42 -11.44
CA GLY A 182 -7.95 2.71 -11.53
C GLY A 182 -8.01 3.45 -10.21
N VAL A 183 -7.92 4.77 -10.29
CA VAL A 183 -8.00 5.69 -9.16
C VAL A 183 -9.38 6.33 -9.10
N PHE A 184 -9.90 6.48 -7.89
CA PHE A 184 -11.13 7.22 -7.62
C PHE A 184 -10.89 8.25 -6.53
N ARG A 185 -11.60 9.37 -6.62
CA ARG A 185 -11.54 10.46 -5.65
C ARG A 185 -12.93 10.79 -5.13
N THR A 186 -13.00 11.08 -3.84
CA THR A 186 -14.16 11.68 -3.18
C THR A 186 -13.75 13.03 -2.58
N ASP A 187 -14.71 13.95 -2.47
CA ASP A 187 -14.58 15.19 -1.69
C ASP A 187 -15.71 15.32 -0.63
N ASP A 188 -16.46 14.24 -0.37
CA ASP A 188 -17.63 14.20 0.50
C ASP A 188 -17.62 13.00 1.47
N GLY A 189 -16.42 12.52 1.83
CA GLY A 189 -16.26 11.45 2.82
C GLY A 189 -16.63 10.06 2.31
N GLY A 190 -16.71 9.89 0.98
CA GLY A 190 -17.01 8.61 0.33
C GLY A 190 -18.48 8.41 -0.03
N GLU A 191 -19.34 9.44 0.11
CA GLU A 191 -20.73 9.40 -0.36
C GLU A 191 -20.78 9.32 -1.89
N THR A 192 -19.94 10.09 -2.58
CA THR A 192 -19.79 10.03 -4.04
C THR A 192 -18.32 9.96 -4.45
N TRP A 193 -18.10 9.36 -5.62
CA TRP A 193 -16.76 9.14 -6.18
C TRP A 193 -16.72 9.57 -7.65
N ARG A 194 -15.56 10.05 -8.08
CA ARG A 194 -15.26 10.29 -9.50
C ARG A 194 -14.00 9.53 -9.92
N PRO A 195 -13.92 9.02 -11.16
CA PRO A 195 -12.68 8.49 -11.69
C PRO A 195 -11.60 9.57 -11.75
N SER A 196 -10.37 9.20 -11.40
CA SER A 196 -9.21 10.09 -11.30
C SER A 196 -8.08 9.59 -12.20
N ASN A 197 -8.40 9.23 -13.44
CA ASN A 197 -7.53 8.47 -14.34
C ASN A 197 -7.07 9.23 -15.60
N ARG A 198 -7.38 10.53 -15.71
CA ARG A 198 -7.02 11.34 -16.88
C ARG A 198 -5.51 11.36 -17.08
N GLY A 199 -5.05 11.03 -18.29
CA GLY A 199 -3.63 10.94 -18.63
C GLY A 199 -3.03 9.53 -18.48
N LEU A 200 -3.75 8.59 -17.84
CA LEU A 200 -3.33 7.19 -17.81
C LEU A 200 -3.54 6.53 -19.18
N ARG A 201 -2.62 5.62 -19.52
CA ARG A 201 -2.73 4.75 -20.70
C ARG A 201 -2.38 3.30 -20.34
N SER A 202 -3.20 2.35 -20.78
CA SER A 202 -2.96 0.91 -20.60
C SER A 202 -3.16 0.16 -21.92
N ARG A 203 -2.09 -0.43 -22.47
CA ARG A 203 -2.13 -1.16 -23.74
C ARG A 203 -2.92 -2.46 -23.67
N GLU A 204 -3.10 -2.96 -22.46
CA GLU A 204 -3.83 -4.18 -22.15
C GLU A 204 -5.35 -3.97 -22.26
N LEU A 205 -5.81 -2.72 -22.22
CA LEU A 205 -7.22 -2.38 -22.36
C LEU A 205 -7.62 -2.29 -23.84
N PRO A 206 -8.86 -2.64 -24.21
CA PRO A 206 -9.35 -2.48 -25.58
C PRO A 206 -9.33 -1.02 -26.08
N ASP A 207 -9.48 -0.07 -25.16
CA ASP A 207 -9.28 1.35 -25.37
C ASP A 207 -8.25 1.82 -24.32
N GLU A 208 -7.07 2.23 -24.79
CA GLU A 208 -5.94 2.52 -23.91
C GLU A 208 -6.20 3.70 -22.96
N GLU A 209 -7.10 4.62 -23.34
CA GLU A 209 -7.43 5.85 -22.60
C GLU A 209 -8.79 5.78 -21.90
N ARG A 210 -9.35 4.57 -21.73
CA ARG A 210 -10.65 4.40 -21.07
C ARG A 210 -10.61 4.98 -19.66
N GLU A 211 -11.73 5.58 -19.24
CA GLU A 211 -11.88 6.22 -17.93
C GLU A 211 -11.58 5.31 -16.72
N VAL A 212 -11.76 3.98 -16.86
CA VAL A 212 -11.55 2.97 -15.81
C VAL A 212 -10.93 1.69 -16.38
N GLY A 213 -10.46 0.82 -15.48
CA GLY A 213 -9.84 -0.48 -15.80
C GLY A 213 -8.31 -0.46 -15.73
N HIS A 214 -7.70 0.69 -15.39
CA HIS A 214 -6.25 0.76 -15.23
C HIS A 214 -5.80 -0.03 -14.00
N CYS A 215 -4.79 -0.88 -14.17
CA CYS A 215 -4.15 -1.59 -13.06
C CYS A 215 -3.14 -0.64 -12.38
N VAL A 216 -3.50 -0.13 -11.21
CA VAL A 216 -2.64 0.72 -10.36
C VAL A 216 -2.07 -0.12 -9.23
N HIS A 217 -0.77 -0.05 -8.97
CA HIS A 217 -0.12 -0.88 -7.95
C HIS A 217 0.03 -0.20 -6.59
N ARG A 218 0.34 1.11 -6.54
CA ARG A 218 0.42 1.87 -5.29
C ARG A 218 0.32 3.37 -5.57
N LEU A 219 -0.31 4.11 -4.67
CA LEU A 219 -0.26 5.58 -4.61
C LEU A 219 0.57 6.03 -3.42
N ALA A 220 1.26 7.16 -3.55
CA ALA A 220 1.98 7.80 -2.46
C ALA A 220 1.75 9.32 -2.46
N MET A 221 1.73 9.90 -1.27
CA MET A 221 1.51 11.32 -1.02
C MET A 221 2.41 11.78 0.12
N ASN A 222 2.99 12.97 -0.01
CA ASN A 222 3.60 13.65 1.13
C ASN A 222 2.57 14.59 1.79
N PRO A 223 2.34 14.51 3.12
CA PRO A 223 1.35 15.35 3.81
C PRO A 223 1.60 16.86 3.72
N SER A 224 2.85 17.31 3.50
CA SER A 224 3.19 18.72 3.32
C SER A 224 2.83 19.28 1.94
N ARG A 225 2.56 18.41 0.95
CA ARG A 225 2.11 18.78 -0.40
C ARG A 225 1.06 17.78 -0.91
N PRO A 226 -0.13 17.74 -0.30
CA PRO A 226 -1.11 16.67 -0.52
C PRO A 226 -1.77 16.66 -1.90
N ASP A 227 -1.70 17.76 -2.65
CA ASP A 227 -2.18 17.81 -4.03
C ASP A 227 -1.13 17.28 -5.05
N THR A 228 0.10 16.95 -4.62
CA THR A 228 1.05 16.20 -5.46
C THR A 228 1.05 14.73 -5.08
N LEU A 229 0.65 13.88 -6.02
CA LEU A 229 0.55 12.44 -5.85
C LEU A 229 1.50 11.71 -6.80
N PHE A 230 2.01 10.57 -6.35
CA PHE A 230 2.82 9.68 -7.16
C PHE A 230 2.16 8.31 -7.26
N MET A 231 2.38 7.63 -8.37
CA MET A 231 1.76 6.35 -8.67
C MET A 231 2.78 5.41 -9.30
N GLN A 232 2.92 4.21 -8.75
CA GLN A 232 3.39 3.07 -9.51
C GLN A 232 2.16 2.42 -10.16
N LYS A 233 2.05 2.55 -11.47
CA LYS A 233 1.04 1.85 -12.27
C LYS A 233 1.59 0.47 -12.65
N HIS A 234 0.75 -0.41 -13.20
CA HIS A 234 1.21 -1.67 -13.79
C HIS A 234 2.40 -1.46 -14.72
N TRP A 235 2.26 -0.52 -15.66
CA TRP A 235 3.38 0.03 -16.42
C TRP A 235 3.40 1.54 -16.22
N HIS A 236 4.60 2.09 -16.03
CA HIS A 236 4.92 3.49 -15.78
C HIS A 236 4.86 3.94 -14.32
N VAL A 237 5.75 4.90 -14.01
CA VAL A 237 5.63 5.75 -12.83
C VAL A 237 4.96 7.06 -13.25
N MET A 238 3.94 7.47 -12.53
CA MET A 238 3.14 8.65 -12.84
C MET A 238 3.18 9.67 -11.69
N ARG A 239 2.98 10.94 -12.02
CA ARG A 239 2.86 12.06 -11.08
C ARG A 239 1.59 12.85 -11.41
N SER A 240 0.90 13.33 -10.38
CA SER A 240 -0.14 14.35 -10.49
C SER A 240 0.27 15.54 -9.63
N ASP A 241 0.03 16.76 -10.11
CA ASP A 241 0.25 18.01 -9.37
C ASP A 241 -1.06 18.76 -9.08
N ASP A 242 -2.20 18.10 -9.30
CA ASP A 242 -3.54 18.67 -9.20
C ASP A 242 -4.51 17.79 -8.38
N GLY A 243 -3.98 17.03 -7.41
CA GLY A 243 -4.76 16.20 -6.51
C GLY A 243 -5.42 15.00 -7.18
N GLY A 244 -4.73 14.42 -8.17
CA GLY A 244 -5.17 13.25 -8.94
C GLY A 244 -6.03 13.57 -10.17
N GLU A 245 -6.32 14.83 -10.46
CA GLU A 245 -7.20 15.21 -11.58
C GLU A 245 -6.55 14.91 -12.95
N SER A 246 -5.22 14.99 -13.08
CA SER A 246 -4.46 14.42 -14.20
C SER A 246 -3.12 13.83 -13.79
N TRP A 247 -2.64 12.90 -14.62
CA TRP A 247 -1.40 12.18 -14.43
C TRP A 247 -0.46 12.33 -15.62
N ASP A 248 0.79 12.69 -15.33
CA ASP A 248 1.90 12.74 -16.27
C ASP A 248 2.88 11.60 -16.01
N LYS A 249 3.40 11.01 -17.09
CA LYS A 249 4.41 9.96 -16.98
C LYS A 249 5.76 10.55 -16.57
N VAL A 250 6.36 9.98 -15.52
CA VAL A 250 7.67 10.37 -14.98
C VAL A 250 8.66 9.20 -14.84
N SER A 251 8.46 8.11 -15.60
CA SER A 251 9.37 6.94 -15.58
C SER A 251 10.82 7.27 -15.95
N GLY A 252 11.05 8.24 -16.85
CA GLY A 252 12.40 8.73 -17.12
C GLY A 252 13.42 7.68 -17.58
N ASN A 253 14.55 7.64 -16.86
CA ASN A 253 15.69 6.77 -17.10
C ASN A 253 15.69 5.45 -16.28
N LEU A 254 14.54 5.04 -15.72
CA LEU A 254 14.45 3.75 -15.03
C LEU A 254 14.80 2.57 -15.98
N PRO A 255 15.44 1.49 -15.47
CA PRO A 255 15.79 0.34 -16.30
C PRO A 255 14.57 -0.47 -16.74
N SER A 256 13.48 -0.39 -15.97
CA SER A 256 12.16 -0.94 -16.22
C SER A 256 11.16 0.03 -15.60
N ASP A 257 9.98 0.16 -16.18
CA ASP A 257 8.88 0.95 -15.66
C ASP A 257 7.74 0.07 -15.08
N PHE A 258 8.01 -1.22 -14.89
CA PHE A 258 7.22 -2.16 -14.10
C PHE A 258 7.75 -2.24 -12.67
N GLY A 259 6.85 -2.24 -11.68
CA GLY A 259 7.18 -2.26 -10.25
C GLY A 259 5.92 -2.31 -9.42
N PHE A 260 6.02 -2.43 -8.10
CA PHE A 260 4.84 -2.41 -7.20
C PHE A 260 4.85 -1.23 -6.21
N PRO A 261 5.85 -1.08 -5.33
CA PRO A 261 5.84 0.00 -4.36
C PRO A 261 6.24 1.34 -4.98
N ILE A 262 5.70 2.41 -4.41
CA ILE A 262 6.21 3.77 -4.54
C ILE A 262 6.02 4.46 -3.20
N GLU A 263 7.03 5.19 -2.73
CA GLU A 263 6.95 5.94 -1.48
C GLU A 263 7.60 7.32 -1.62
N VAL A 264 7.11 8.30 -0.85
CA VAL A 264 7.61 9.69 -0.89
C VAL A 264 8.29 10.00 0.42
N HIS A 265 9.48 10.60 0.38
CA HIS A 265 10.22 10.99 1.57
C HIS A 265 9.38 11.91 2.48
N ALA A 266 9.41 11.70 3.79
CA ALA A 266 8.57 12.42 4.75
C ALA A 266 8.78 13.95 4.75
N HIS A 267 10.01 14.42 4.51
CA HIS A 267 10.37 15.84 4.58
C HIS A 267 10.69 16.48 3.21
N GLU A 268 10.71 15.68 2.15
CA GLU A 268 11.10 16.14 0.80
C GLU A 268 10.03 15.69 -0.21
N PRO A 269 9.00 16.51 -0.49
CA PRO A 269 7.82 16.07 -1.25
C PRO A 269 8.08 15.77 -2.74
N ASP A 270 9.27 16.11 -3.27
CA ASP A 270 9.75 15.71 -4.61
C ASP A 270 10.74 14.53 -4.56
N THR A 271 11.08 14.03 -3.36
CA THR A 271 11.95 12.86 -3.22
C THR A 271 11.11 11.59 -3.15
N VAL A 272 11.24 10.73 -4.17
CA VAL A 272 10.38 9.56 -4.38
C VAL A 272 11.23 8.32 -4.58
N TYR A 273 10.77 7.18 -4.06
CA TYR A 273 11.42 5.89 -4.14
C TYR A 273 10.56 4.87 -4.89
N VAL A 274 11.18 4.06 -5.74
CA VAL A 274 10.55 2.92 -6.41
C VAL A 274 11.49 1.72 -6.43
N VAL A 275 10.92 0.52 -6.61
CA VAL A 275 11.68 -0.72 -6.80
C VAL A 275 11.27 -1.39 -8.12
N PRO A 276 11.94 -1.07 -9.24
CA PRO A 276 11.63 -1.66 -10.53
C PRO A 276 11.96 -3.15 -10.57
N ILE A 277 11.13 -3.89 -11.30
CA ILE A 277 11.30 -5.31 -11.62
C ILE A 277 11.13 -5.50 -13.15
N GLU A 278 11.65 -6.60 -13.68
CA GLU A 278 11.84 -6.81 -15.13
C GLU A 278 10.53 -6.74 -15.91
N SER A 279 9.49 -7.45 -15.45
CA SER A 279 8.19 -7.49 -16.10
C SER A 279 7.10 -8.07 -15.20
N ASP A 280 5.86 -7.95 -15.67
CA ASP A 280 4.65 -8.60 -15.16
C ASP A 280 4.68 -10.13 -15.21
N SER A 281 5.57 -10.71 -16.00
CA SER A 281 5.71 -12.16 -16.12
C SER A 281 6.82 -12.72 -15.22
N GLU A 282 7.93 -12.02 -15.09
CA GLU A 282 9.11 -12.51 -14.37
C GLU A 282 9.10 -12.14 -12.89
N HIS A 283 8.62 -10.94 -12.53
CA HIS A 283 8.57 -10.46 -11.15
C HIS A 283 9.91 -10.51 -10.39
N VAL A 284 11.03 -10.19 -11.05
CA VAL A 284 12.39 -10.14 -10.45
C VAL A 284 13.12 -8.84 -10.77
N PRO A 285 14.08 -8.39 -9.95
CA PRO A 285 14.90 -7.21 -10.23
C PRO A 285 15.62 -7.34 -11.57
N PRO A 286 15.73 -6.25 -12.36
CA PRO A 286 16.45 -6.30 -13.61
C PRO A 286 17.89 -6.74 -13.41
N GLU A 287 18.35 -7.62 -14.30
CA GLU A 287 19.69 -8.24 -14.26
C GLU A 287 19.98 -9.10 -13.00
N GLY A 288 18.96 -9.42 -12.19
CA GLY A 288 19.14 -10.11 -10.91
C GLY A 288 19.83 -9.25 -9.85
N LYS A 289 19.68 -7.91 -9.94
CA LYS A 289 20.31 -6.91 -9.06
C LYS A 289 19.25 -6.10 -8.33
N LEU A 290 19.15 -6.27 -7.01
CA LEU A 290 18.21 -5.51 -6.19
C LEU A 290 18.69 -4.06 -6.04
N ARG A 291 17.81 -3.13 -6.42
CA ARG A 291 18.10 -1.69 -6.45
C ARG A 291 16.82 -0.94 -6.07
N VAL A 292 16.95 -0.04 -5.10
CA VAL A 292 15.94 1.01 -4.90
C VAL A 292 16.33 2.17 -5.81
N TYR A 293 15.38 2.79 -6.50
CA TYR A 293 15.64 4.00 -7.27
C TYR A 293 15.05 5.20 -6.56
N ARG A 294 15.84 6.25 -6.43
CA ARG A 294 15.42 7.54 -5.87
C ARG A 294 15.41 8.59 -6.96
N SER A 295 14.38 9.43 -6.98
CA SER A 295 14.40 10.71 -7.69
C SER A 295 14.22 11.82 -6.67
N ARG A 296 14.94 12.93 -6.80
CA ARG A 296 14.79 14.13 -5.96
C ARG A 296 14.04 15.26 -6.66
N THR A 297 13.54 15.00 -7.86
CA THR A 297 12.87 15.96 -8.75
C THR A 297 11.42 15.56 -9.04
N GLY A 298 10.90 14.57 -8.31
CA GLY A 298 9.57 13.99 -8.52
C GLY A 298 9.49 13.12 -9.78
N GLY A 299 10.57 12.44 -10.12
CA GLY A 299 10.69 11.51 -11.24
C GLY A 299 11.52 12.04 -12.41
N ASN A 300 11.44 11.34 -13.55
CA ASN A 300 12.24 11.51 -14.78
C ASN A 300 13.76 11.27 -14.66
N GLU A 301 14.37 11.71 -13.56
CA GLU A 301 15.78 11.49 -13.25
C GLU A 301 15.89 10.66 -11.97
N TRP A 302 16.34 9.43 -12.15
CA TRP A 302 16.43 8.42 -11.10
C TRP A 302 17.87 7.96 -10.93
N GLU A 303 18.29 7.84 -9.67
CA GLU A 303 19.56 7.25 -9.27
C GLU A 303 19.33 5.88 -8.62
N ALA A 304 20.19 4.92 -8.95
CA ALA A 304 20.16 3.60 -8.33
C ALA A 304 20.87 3.64 -6.97
N LEU A 305 20.15 3.27 -5.93
CA LEU A 305 20.64 3.11 -4.57
C LEU A 305 20.95 1.63 -4.32
N THR A 306 22.23 1.30 -4.20
CA THR A 306 22.70 -0.10 -4.26
C THR A 306 23.56 -0.53 -3.09
N ASN A 307 24.05 0.41 -2.29
CA ASN A 307 25.02 0.13 -1.24
C ASN A 307 24.41 -0.74 -0.14
N GLY A 308 24.92 -1.96 0.03
CA GLY A 308 24.37 -2.95 0.97
C GLY A 308 23.29 -3.87 0.40
N LEU A 309 22.87 -3.68 -0.86
CA LEU A 309 21.89 -4.54 -1.54
C LEU A 309 22.56 -5.60 -2.44
N PRO A 310 21.98 -6.80 -2.59
CA PRO A 310 22.52 -7.83 -3.49
C PRO A 310 22.59 -7.39 -4.96
N GLN A 311 23.79 -7.41 -5.55
CA GLN A 311 24.06 -6.98 -6.93
C GLN A 311 24.28 -8.14 -7.92
N GLU A 312 23.95 -9.37 -7.50
CA GLU A 312 23.94 -10.55 -8.35
C GLU A 312 23.03 -11.62 -7.73
N HIS A 313 22.47 -12.49 -8.57
CA HIS A 313 21.67 -13.65 -8.17
C HIS A 313 20.48 -13.33 -7.23
N CYS A 314 19.90 -12.14 -7.34
CA CYS A 314 18.75 -11.73 -6.54
C CYS A 314 17.46 -11.78 -7.38
N TYR A 315 16.60 -12.75 -7.08
CA TYR A 315 15.35 -13.03 -7.82
C TYR A 315 14.11 -12.93 -6.91
N VAL A 316 14.16 -12.02 -5.94
CA VAL A 316 13.02 -11.70 -5.08
C VAL A 316 12.08 -10.72 -5.76
N ASN A 317 10.96 -10.39 -5.13
CA ASN A 317 10.09 -9.27 -5.52
C ASN A 317 9.87 -8.37 -4.29
N VAL A 318 9.43 -7.13 -4.50
CA VAL A 318 8.95 -6.22 -3.44
C VAL A 318 7.50 -5.88 -3.78
N LEU A 319 6.57 -6.20 -2.88
CA LEU A 319 5.13 -6.04 -3.11
C LEU A 319 4.65 -4.61 -2.81
N ARG A 320 3.41 -4.31 -3.19
CA ARG A 320 2.79 -2.96 -3.20
C ARG A 320 2.98 -2.22 -1.88
N ASP A 321 2.62 -2.88 -0.78
CA ASP A 321 2.64 -2.31 0.57
C ASP A 321 3.93 -2.68 1.33
N ALA A 322 4.91 -3.29 0.66
CA ALA A 322 6.15 -3.79 1.27
C ALA A 322 7.26 -2.73 1.26
N MET A 323 6.92 -1.45 1.26
CA MET A 323 7.86 -0.32 1.37
C MET A 323 7.21 0.79 2.20
N SER A 324 7.99 1.43 3.07
CA SER A 324 7.51 2.54 3.90
C SER A 324 8.67 3.44 4.32
N VAL A 325 8.37 4.64 4.82
CA VAL A 325 9.34 5.63 5.28
C VAL A 325 9.02 6.10 6.69
N ASP A 326 10.06 6.45 7.46
CA ASP A 326 9.86 7.16 8.73
C ASP A 326 9.96 8.69 8.56
N SER A 327 9.68 9.41 9.63
CA SER A 327 9.73 10.87 9.70
C SER A 327 10.86 11.41 10.59
N LEU A 328 11.85 10.58 10.94
CA LEU A 328 13.06 11.06 11.62
C LEU A 328 13.91 11.90 10.65
N ASP A 329 14.94 12.56 11.18
CA ASP A 329 15.91 13.33 10.39
C ASP A 329 17.34 12.85 10.75
N PRO A 330 18.07 12.21 9.82
CA PRO A 330 17.67 11.88 8.44
C PRO A 330 16.50 10.88 8.35
N GLY A 331 15.69 10.97 7.29
CA GLY A 331 14.54 10.08 7.08
C GLY A 331 14.95 8.64 6.73
N GLY A 332 14.24 7.68 7.30
CA GLY A 332 14.47 6.25 7.05
C GLY A 332 13.63 5.72 5.89
N VAL A 333 14.16 4.71 5.19
CA VAL A 333 13.46 3.98 4.12
C VAL A 333 13.56 2.49 4.39
N TYR A 334 12.44 1.79 4.28
CA TYR A 334 12.31 0.38 4.62
C TYR A 334 11.61 -0.37 3.52
N PHE A 335 12.06 -1.59 3.22
CA PHE A 335 11.31 -2.46 2.32
C PHE A 335 11.51 -3.94 2.63
N GLY A 336 10.49 -4.72 2.30
CA GLY A 336 10.42 -6.15 2.51
C GLY A 336 10.37 -6.90 1.21
N THR A 337 11.01 -8.06 1.16
CA THR A 337 11.06 -8.87 -0.06
C THR A 337 10.25 -10.15 0.08
N THR A 338 9.82 -10.71 -1.04
CA THR A 338 9.19 -12.03 -1.08
C THR A 338 10.16 -13.16 -0.71
N GLY A 339 11.46 -12.88 -0.65
CA GLY A 339 12.49 -13.78 -0.13
C GLY A 339 12.60 -13.81 1.40
N GLY A 340 11.86 -12.95 2.11
CA GLY A 340 11.85 -12.93 3.58
C GLY A 340 12.87 -11.99 4.23
N GLN A 341 13.54 -11.15 3.45
CA GLN A 341 14.41 -10.10 3.98
C GLN A 341 13.62 -8.81 4.21
N VAL A 342 13.93 -8.10 5.31
CA VAL A 342 13.57 -6.69 5.50
C VAL A 342 14.85 -5.87 5.51
N TYR A 343 14.91 -4.87 4.63
CA TYR A 343 16.01 -3.92 4.53
C TYR A 343 15.61 -2.59 5.17
N ALA A 344 16.58 -1.96 5.83
CA ALA A 344 16.46 -0.63 6.39
C ALA A 344 17.60 0.26 5.91
N SER A 345 17.28 1.52 5.67
CA SER A 345 18.22 2.62 5.54
C SER A 345 17.79 3.71 6.52
N SER A 346 18.76 4.29 7.24
CA SER A 346 18.55 5.41 8.16
C SER A 346 19.05 6.75 7.58
N ASP A 347 19.43 6.77 6.30
CA ASP A 347 20.10 7.88 5.61
C ASP A 347 19.48 8.20 4.24
N GLY A 348 18.15 8.07 4.11
CA GLY A 348 17.45 8.38 2.87
C GLY A 348 17.76 7.41 1.71
N GLY A 349 18.20 6.19 2.02
CA GLY A 349 18.51 5.13 1.06
C GLY A 349 19.96 5.09 0.57
N ASP A 350 20.87 5.92 1.10
CA ASP A 350 22.27 5.94 0.67
C ASP A 350 23.05 4.69 1.14
N GLY A 351 22.62 4.05 2.23
CA GLY A 351 23.12 2.76 2.71
C GLY A 351 22.01 1.85 3.24
N TRP A 352 22.12 0.55 2.95
CA TRP A 352 21.14 -0.46 3.33
C TRP A 352 21.72 -1.57 4.20
N THR A 353 20.94 -1.99 5.19
CA THR A 353 21.23 -3.17 6.02
C THR A 353 20.02 -4.10 6.00
N ALA A 354 20.24 -5.41 5.78
CA ALA A 354 19.21 -6.41 6.03
C ALA A 354 19.06 -6.61 7.54
N ILE A 355 18.05 -6.00 8.15
CA ILE A 355 17.83 -6.04 9.60
C ILE A 355 17.23 -7.37 10.08
N VAL A 356 16.60 -8.11 9.17
CA VAL A 356 16.19 -9.49 9.39
C VAL A 356 16.27 -10.27 8.08
N HIS A 357 16.56 -11.56 8.20
CA HIS A 357 16.61 -12.52 7.12
C HIS A 357 15.69 -13.72 7.43
N ASP A 358 15.34 -14.49 6.40
CA ASP A 358 14.59 -15.76 6.51
C ASP A 358 13.18 -15.67 7.13
N LEU A 359 12.52 -14.51 7.04
CA LEU A 359 11.08 -14.44 7.29
C LEU A 359 10.29 -15.19 6.19
N PRO A 360 9.01 -15.50 6.42
CA PRO A 360 8.11 -15.80 5.31
C PRO A 360 8.05 -14.61 4.34
N ALA A 361 7.59 -14.86 3.12
CA ALA A 361 7.46 -13.81 2.10
C ALA A 361 6.70 -12.59 2.67
N VAL A 362 7.34 -11.42 2.64
CA VAL A 362 6.80 -10.18 3.18
C VAL A 362 5.73 -9.66 2.23
N LEU A 363 4.58 -9.30 2.80
CA LEU A 363 3.41 -8.76 2.10
C LEU A 363 3.31 -7.24 2.26
N SER A 364 3.62 -6.76 3.46
CA SER A 364 3.52 -5.34 3.82
C SER A 364 4.54 -4.94 4.88
N ILE A 365 4.91 -3.67 4.87
CA ILE A 365 5.70 -3.00 5.90
C ILE A 365 5.09 -1.61 6.12
N GLU A 366 4.76 -1.28 7.36
CA GLU A 366 4.39 0.09 7.76
C GLU A 366 5.35 0.60 8.83
N ALA A 367 5.92 1.79 8.61
CA ALA A 367 6.82 2.43 9.55
C ALA A 367 6.08 3.46 10.42
N GLN A 368 6.27 3.38 11.73
CA GLN A 368 5.82 4.39 12.68
C GLN A 368 7.01 5.07 13.34
N THR A 369 7.02 6.40 13.32
CA THR A 369 7.95 7.21 14.11
C THR A 369 7.37 7.45 15.50
N LEU A 370 8.12 7.10 16.54
CA LEU A 370 7.73 7.19 17.95
C LEU A 370 8.53 8.31 18.64
N ALA A 371 7.96 8.94 19.68
CA ALA A 371 8.53 10.09 20.40
C ALA A 371 9.27 9.75 21.71
#